data_AF-A0A920PY96-F1
#
_entry.id   AF-A0A920PY96-F1
#
_cell.length_a   1.000
_cell.length_b   1.000
_cell.length_c   1.000
_cell.angle_alpha   90.00
_cell.angle_beta   90.00
_cell.angle_gamma   90.00
#
_symmetry.space_group_name_H-M   'P 1'
#
loop_
_entity.id
_entity.type
_entity.pdbx_description
1 polymer ?
#
loop_
_entity_poly.entity_id
_entity_poly.type
_entity_poly.pdbx_seq_one_letter_code
_entity_poly.pdbx_strand_id
1 'polypeptide(L)' 'MIDQDTITSHGLTVDEYDRIVSILGRDPNLLELGIFSVMWSEHCSYKSSRVHLKTLPP' A
#
# COMPACT_ATOMS: atom_id res chain seq x y z
N MET A 1 11.69 9.29 -11.79
CA MET A 1 10.31 9.71 -11.46
C MET A 1 9.41 8.56 -11.88
N ILE A 2 8.60 8.04 -10.96
CA ILE A 2 7.71 6.92 -11.25
C ILE A 2 6.41 7.49 -11.80
N ASP A 3 5.96 6.99 -12.95
CA ASP A 3 4.76 7.43 -13.62
C ASP A 3 3.47 6.87 -12.97
N GLN A 4 2.35 7.56 -13.20
CA GLN A 4 1.04 7.16 -12.67
C GLN A 4 0.58 5.79 -13.20
N ASP A 5 0.96 5.42 -14.42
CA ASP A 5 0.68 4.11 -15.00
C ASP A 5 1.36 2.99 -14.22
N THR A 6 2.61 3.19 -13.80
CA THR A 6 3.36 2.24 -12.98
C THR A 6 2.72 2.09 -11.60
N ILE A 7 2.35 3.20 -10.95
CA ILE A 7 1.67 3.17 -9.64
C ILE A 7 0.37 2.37 -9.73
N THR A 8 -0.44 2.65 -10.75
CA THR A 8 -1.73 1.98 -10.98
C THR A 8 -1.54 0.51 -11.33
N SER A 9 -0.52 0.18 -12.13
CA SER A 9 -0.16 -1.20 -12.50
C SER A 9 0.26 -2.04 -11.30
N HIS A 10 0.84 -1.41 -10.27
CA HIS A 10 1.15 -2.03 -8.99
C HIS A 10 -0.07 -2.13 -8.06
N GLY A 11 -1.26 -1.71 -8.50
CA GLY A 11 -2.49 -1.79 -7.70
C GLY A 11 -2.51 -0.82 -6.51
N LEU A 12 -1.67 0.22 -6.57
CA LEU A 12 -1.60 1.27 -5.55
C LEU A 12 -2.39 2.48 -6.02
N THR A 13 -3.06 3.13 -5.08
CA THR A 13 -3.67 4.44 -5.30
C THR A 13 -2.64 5.56 -5.17
N VAL A 14 -2.95 6.74 -5.71
CA VAL A 14 -2.08 7.93 -5.56
C VAL A 14 -1.88 8.28 -4.08
N ASP A 15 -2.92 8.18 -3.25
CA ASP A 15 -2.83 8.41 -1.81
C ASP A 15 -1.89 7.42 -1.11
N GLU A 16 -1.89 6.15 -1.54
CA GLU A 16 -0.97 5.15 -1.01
C GLU A 16 0.47 5.41 -1.43
N TYR A 17 0.69 5.86 -2.66
CA TYR A 17 2.00 6.30 -3.12
C TYR A 17 2.52 7.51 -2.32
N ASP A 18 1.70 8.55 -2.14
CA ASP A 18 2.07 9.72 -1.33
C ASP A 18 2.37 9.32 0.11
N ARG A 19 1.62 8.37 0.65
CA ARG A 19 1.90 7.81 1.97
C ARG A 19 3.24 7.07 2.01
N ILE A 20 3.57 6.27 0.99
CA ILE A 20 4.88 5.60 0.88
C ILE A 20 6.00 6.64 0.84
N VAL A 21 5.87 7.69 0.02
CA VAL A 21 6.84 8.80 -0.06
C VAL A 21 6.99 9.48 1.31
N SER A 22 5.89 9.74 2.02
CA SER A 22 5.92 10.35 3.35
C SER A 22 6.62 9.48 4.40
N ILE A 23 6.47 8.15 4.31
CA ILE A 23 7.11 7.19 5.22
C ILE A 23 8.61 7.10 4.94
N LEU A 24 9.00 7.12 3.67
CA LEU A 24 10.40 6.98 3.25
C LEU A 24 11.17 8.31 3.29
N GLY A 25 10.49 9.44 3.23
CA GLY A 25 11.10 10.77 3.11
C GLY A 25 11.80 11.04 1.76
N ARG A 26 11.58 10.17 0.78
CA ARG A 26 12.13 10.22 -0.59
C ARG A 26 11.26 9.43 -1.54
N ASP A 27 11.53 9.54 -2.85
CA ASP A 27 10.88 8.70 -3.84
C ASP A 27 11.27 7.22 -3.65
N PRO A 28 10.28 6.30 -3.63
CA PRO A 28 10.55 4.87 -3.63
C PRO A 28 11.12 4.42 -4.98
N ASN A 29 11.93 3.37 -4.97
CA ASN A 29 12.31 2.65 -6.19
C ASN A 29 11.25 1.58 -6.56
N LEU A 30 11.37 1.00 -7.75
CA LEU A 30 10.45 -0.01 -8.27
C LEU A 30 10.33 -1.26 -7.38
N LEU A 31 11.43 -1.69 -6.75
CA LEU A 31 11.45 -2.83 -5.83
C LEU A 31 10.67 -2.51 -4.56
N GLU A 32 10.92 -1.34 -3.96
CA GLU A 32 10.22 -0.87 -2.77
C GLU A 32 8.72 -0.75 -3.03
N LEU A 33 8.34 -0.20 -4.18
CA LEU A 33 6.95 -0.15 -4.64
C LEU A 33 6.29 -1.52 -4.75
N GLY A 34 6.99 -2.50 -5.34
CA GLY A 34 6.51 -3.88 -5.44
C GLY A 34 6.34 -4.54 -4.06
N ILE A 35 7.20 -4.21 -3.09
CA ILE A 35 7.05 -4.70 -1.72
C ILE A 35 5.81 -4.07 -1.07
N PHE A 36 5.66 -2.74 -1.18
CA PHE A 36 4.50 -2.04 -0.62
C PHE A 36 3.18 -2.51 -1.25
N SER A 37 3.13 -2.75 -2.55
CA SER A 37 1.92 -3.22 -3.22
C SER A 37 1.43 -4.57 -2.68
N VAL A 38 2.34 -5.52 -2.47
CA VAL A 38 1.98 -6.82 -1.90
C VAL A 38 1.58 -6.68 -0.43
N MET A 39 2.38 -5.97 0.36
CA MET A 39 2.14 -5.81 1.80
C MET A 39 0.82 -5.10 2.12
N TRP A 40 0.40 -4.14 1.29
CA TRP A 40 -0.82 -3.36 1.49
C TRP A 40 -2.03 -3.91 0.72
N SER A 41 -1.84 -5.01 -0.02
CA SER A 41 -2.93 -5.75 -0.63
C SER A 41 -3.92 -6.25 0.42
N GLU A 42 -5.18 -6.48 0.04
CA GLU A 42 -6.21 -6.99 0.95
C GLU A 42 -5.79 -8.34 1.58
N HIS A 43 -5.18 -9.21 0.78
CA HIS A 43 -4.76 -10.55 1.22
C HIS A 43 -3.73 -10.49 2.35
N CYS A 44 -2.80 -9.53 2.33
CA CYS A 44 -1.76 -9.40 3.36
C CYS A 44 -2.16 -8.45 4.49
N SER A 45 -2.89 -7.38 4.20
CA SER A 45 -3.20 -6.33 5.17
C SER A 45 -4.50 -6.54 5.93
N TYR A 46 -5.36 -7.46 5.47
CA TYR A 46 -6.70 -7.69 5.99
C TYR A 46 -7.50 -6.37 6.11
N LYS A 47 -7.35 -5.45 5.16
CA LYS A 47 -7.83 -4.07 5.29
C LYS A 47 -9.34 -4.02 5.54
N SER A 48 -10.11 -4.83 4.82
CA SER A 48 -11.56 -4.96 4.97
C SER A 48 -11.94 -5.78 6.20
N SER A 49 -11.26 -6.91 6.42
CA SER A 49 -11.58 -7.82 7.52
C SER A 49 -11.19 -7.27 8.90
N ARG A 50 -10.15 -6.43 9.01
CA ARG A 50 -9.67 -5.85 10.28
C ARG A 50 -10.72 -5.08 11.04
N VAL A 51 -11.63 -4.39 10.35
CA VAL A 51 -12.71 -3.64 11.00
C VAL A 51 -13.66 -4.58 11.74
N HIS A 52 -13.99 -5.71 11.10
CA HIS A 52 -14.87 -6.74 11.64
C HIS A 52 -14.18 -7.56 12.75
N LEU A 53 -12.87 -7.84 12.62
CA LEU A 53 -12.12 -8.55 13.64
C LEU A 53 -12.03 -7.78 14.97
N LYS A 54 -12.06 -6.44 14.93
CA LYS A 54 -12.06 -5.60 16.14
C LYS A 54 -13.35 -5.70 16.97
N THR A 55 -14.44 -6.18 16.41
CA THR A 55 -15.73 -6.30 17.13
C THR A 55 -15.89 -7.66 17.81
N LEU A 56 -14.90 -8.55 17.70
CA LEU A 56 -14.93 -9.84 18.38
C LEU A 56 -14.70 -9.63 19.89
N PRO A 57 -15.44 -10.34 20.75
CA PRO A 57 -15.18 -10.33 22.19
C PRO A 57 -13.75 -10.86 22.48
N PRO A 58 -13.09 -10.34 23.52
CA PRO A 58 -11.75 -10.75 23.91
C PRO A 58 -11.67 -12.20 24.38
#